data_AF-A0A7X0H4V0-F1
#
_entry.id   AF-A0A7X0H4V0-F1
#
_cell.length_a   1.000
_cell.length_b   1.000
_cell.length_c   1.000
_cell.angle_alpha   90.00
_cell.angle_beta   90.00
_cell.angle_gamma   90.00
#
_symmetry.space_group_name_H-M   'P 1'
#
loop_
_entity.id
_entity.type
_entity.pdbx_description
1 polymer ?
#
loop_
_entity_poly.entity_id
_entity_poly.type
_entity_poly.pdbx_seq_one_letter_code
_entity_poly.pdbx_strand_id
1 'polypeptide(L)'
;MRTRKLGLFAAGLAALAATPAMADEWWLVFMGGEKPARLVVAIDEDYIGQAGFFGGVFKLETLAILENEKSPDWITSNVIVDCVGKTIEEKLIQISPRGGPLQRAPDQPPRAPKDAVERQLLQFGCEMGLKTEAERAAFRQVDNMERGLLYLGQFSIEGVADLTWKAIWPDGTRPPHNETRTPEELEQETQRSLKHIQDIITLTRAMAGQVIEEDKAVTQQLIRKRGQ
;
A
#
# COMPACT_ATOMS: atom_id res chain seq x y z
N MET A 1 -71.18 -24.80 -6.29
CA MET A 1 -70.45 -25.66 -7.24
C MET A 1 -69.37 -24.83 -7.93
N ARG A 2 -68.15 -25.36 -7.97
CA ARG A 2 -66.92 -24.91 -8.69
C ARG A 2 -66.16 -23.66 -8.18
N THR A 3 -65.20 -23.97 -7.32
CA THR A 3 -63.90 -23.31 -7.11
C THR A 3 -62.94 -23.53 -8.29
N ARG A 4 -62.18 -22.48 -8.67
CA ARG A 4 -60.88 -22.49 -9.40
C ARG A 4 -60.11 -21.24 -8.92
N LYS A 5 -59.07 -21.37 -8.10
CA LYS A 5 -57.65 -21.72 -8.33
C LYS A 5 -56.75 -20.55 -8.81
N LEU A 6 -55.79 -20.26 -7.92
CA LEU A 6 -54.39 -19.79 -8.06
C LEU A 6 -54.04 -18.38 -8.56
N GLY A 7 -53.15 -17.75 -7.76
CA GLY A 7 -52.29 -16.65 -8.14
C GLY A 7 -51.42 -16.18 -6.97
N LEU A 8 -50.42 -16.97 -6.59
CA LEU A 8 -49.35 -16.61 -5.64
C LEU A 8 -48.30 -15.76 -6.39
N PHE A 9 -47.94 -14.58 -5.87
CA PHE A 9 -46.67 -13.88 -6.17
C PHE A 9 -46.21 -13.26 -4.84
N ALA A 10 -45.30 -13.92 -4.13
CA ALA A 10 -43.83 -13.81 -4.25
C ALA A 10 -43.30 -12.59 -3.48
N ALA A 11 -42.63 -12.93 -2.37
CA ALA A 11 -42.01 -12.03 -1.41
C ALA A 11 -40.90 -11.19 -2.05
N GLY A 12 -40.94 -9.88 -1.82
CA GLY A 12 -39.82 -9.00 -2.10
C GLY A 12 -38.74 -9.17 -1.04
N LEU A 13 -37.65 -9.85 -1.38
CA LEU A 13 -36.38 -9.69 -0.68
C LEU A 13 -35.87 -8.28 -0.98
N ALA A 14 -35.92 -7.40 0.02
CA ALA A 14 -35.13 -6.19 0.02
C ALA A 14 -33.67 -6.61 0.17
N ALA A 15 -32.93 -6.55 -0.94
CA ALA A 15 -31.48 -6.68 -0.93
C ALA A 15 -30.90 -5.54 -0.07
N LEU A 16 -30.30 -5.91 1.06
CA LEU A 16 -29.37 -5.06 1.78
C LEU A 16 -28.20 -4.79 0.81
N ALA A 17 -28.15 -3.59 0.25
CA ALA A 17 -26.96 -3.11 -0.44
C ALA A 17 -25.84 -3.02 0.59
N ALA A 18 -24.99 -4.05 0.63
CA ALA A 18 -23.68 -3.94 1.24
C ALA A 18 -22.93 -2.87 0.44
N THR A 19 -22.78 -1.67 1.00
CA THR A 19 -21.78 -0.73 0.52
C THR A 19 -20.44 -1.47 0.56
N PRO A 20 -19.73 -1.68 -0.56
CA PRO A 20 -18.39 -2.22 -0.48
C PRO A 20 -17.61 -1.29 0.45
N ALA A 21 -17.00 -1.85 1.50
CA ALA A 21 -15.90 -1.15 2.17
C ALA A 21 -14.94 -0.77 1.05
N MET A 22 -14.73 0.53 0.83
CA MET A 22 -14.10 1.04 -0.39
C MET A 22 -12.71 0.43 -0.49
N ALA A 23 -12.53 -0.45 -1.48
CA ALA A 23 -11.25 -1.04 -1.79
C ALA A 23 -10.59 -0.12 -2.81
N ASP A 24 -9.48 0.48 -2.42
CA ASP A 24 -8.76 1.46 -3.22
C ASP A 24 -7.71 0.77 -4.10
N GLU A 25 -7.26 1.42 -5.16
CA GLU A 25 -6.30 0.86 -6.11
C GLU A 25 -4.85 0.99 -5.62
N TRP A 26 -4.24 -0.11 -5.13
CA TRP A 26 -2.92 -0.05 -4.50
C TRP A 26 -1.76 -0.41 -5.42
N TRP A 27 -0.65 0.30 -5.23
CA TRP A 27 0.68 -0.04 -5.76
C TRP A 27 1.65 -0.33 -4.63
N LEU A 28 2.29 -1.48 -4.65
CA LEU A 28 3.51 -1.70 -3.88
C LEU A 28 4.65 -0.95 -4.58
N VAL A 29 5.25 0.00 -3.88
CA VAL A 29 6.31 0.86 -4.45
C VAL A 29 7.66 0.66 -3.80
N PHE A 30 7.71 0.08 -2.60
CA PHE A 30 8.97 -0.26 -1.95
C PHE A 30 8.83 -1.53 -1.11
N MET A 31 9.86 -2.35 -1.15
CA MET A 31 10.07 -3.48 -0.25
C MET A 31 11.55 -3.60 0.04
N GLY A 32 11.93 -3.58 1.32
CA GLY A 32 13.34 -3.65 1.69
C GLY A 32 13.58 -3.91 3.16
N GLY A 33 14.86 -3.87 3.56
CA GLY A 33 15.32 -4.21 4.89
C GLY A 33 15.58 -5.70 5.08
N GLU A 34 16.33 -6.04 6.13
CA GLU A 34 16.55 -7.42 6.58
C GLU A 34 15.75 -7.67 7.86
N LYS A 35 15.37 -8.93 8.11
CA LYS A 35 14.63 -9.31 9.33
C LYS A 35 15.43 -8.91 10.58
N PRO A 36 14.81 -8.29 11.60
CA PRO A 36 13.37 -8.00 11.78
C PRO A 36 12.95 -6.57 11.37
N ALA A 37 13.75 -5.88 10.56
CA ALA A 37 13.55 -4.49 10.16
C ALA A 37 13.03 -4.35 8.72
N ARG A 38 12.31 -5.36 8.21
CA ARG A 38 11.69 -5.28 6.88
C ARG A 38 10.59 -4.22 6.83
N LEU A 39 10.50 -3.54 5.70
CA LEU A 39 9.55 -2.47 5.41
C LEU A 39 8.91 -2.71 4.04
N VAL A 40 7.60 -2.54 3.99
CA VAL A 40 6.80 -2.45 2.77
C VAL A 40 6.11 -1.09 2.73
N VAL A 41 6.15 -0.43 1.58
CA VAL A 41 5.39 0.80 1.34
C VAL A 41 4.52 0.63 0.09
N ALA A 42 3.23 0.91 0.26
CA ALA A 42 2.25 0.95 -0.79
C ALA A 42 1.66 2.37 -0.96
N ILE A 43 1.17 2.68 -2.15
CA ILE A 43 0.49 3.93 -2.50
C ILE A 43 -0.92 3.61 -3.01
N ASP A 44 -1.88 4.38 -2.53
CA ASP A 44 -3.22 4.43 -3.09
C ASP A 44 -3.23 5.32 -4.36
N GLU A 45 -3.53 4.72 -5.51
CA GLU A 45 -3.57 5.40 -6.81
C GLU A 45 -4.71 6.41 -6.89
N ASP A 46 -5.84 6.15 -6.23
CA ASP A 46 -7.05 6.98 -6.31
C ASP A 46 -6.84 8.34 -5.63
N TYR A 47 -5.85 8.42 -4.73
CA TYR A 47 -5.45 9.65 -4.05
C TYR A 47 -4.28 10.39 -4.70
N ILE A 48 -3.81 9.93 -5.87
CA ILE A 48 -2.82 10.66 -6.67
C ILE A 48 -3.49 11.86 -7.33
N GLY A 49 -3.23 13.05 -6.77
CA GLY A 49 -3.79 14.32 -7.25
C GLY A 49 -2.80 15.47 -7.24
N GLN A 50 -3.12 16.56 -7.94
CA GLN A 50 -2.33 17.78 -7.86
C GLN A 50 -2.52 18.46 -6.51
N ALA A 51 -1.42 18.91 -5.90
CA ALA A 51 -1.41 19.56 -4.59
C ALA A 51 -1.01 21.04 -4.64
N GLY A 52 -0.67 21.56 -5.82
CA GLY A 52 -0.24 22.95 -6.01
C GLY A 52 -0.96 23.65 -7.17
N PHE A 53 -0.86 24.98 -7.19
CA PHE A 53 -1.40 25.82 -8.27
C PHE A 53 -0.61 25.72 -9.58
N PHE A 54 0.68 25.36 -9.48
CA PHE A 54 1.57 25.16 -10.62
C PHE A 54 1.79 23.66 -10.82
N GLY A 55 1.73 23.20 -12.07
CA GLY A 55 1.94 21.80 -12.40
C GLY A 55 3.30 21.29 -11.88
N GLY A 56 3.34 20.04 -11.43
CA GLY A 56 4.56 19.40 -10.93
C GLY A 56 4.63 19.20 -9.42
N VAL A 57 3.54 19.46 -8.68
CA VAL A 57 3.42 19.10 -7.26
C VAL A 57 2.24 18.17 -7.07
N PHE A 58 2.48 16.97 -6.54
CA PHE A 58 1.49 15.90 -6.43
C PHE A 58 1.36 15.41 -4.99
N LYS A 59 0.15 15.04 -4.59
CA LYS A 59 -0.15 14.35 -3.35
C LYS A 59 -0.26 12.85 -3.63
N LEU A 60 0.28 12.05 -2.72
CA LEU A 60 0.16 10.60 -2.65
C LEU A 60 -0.38 10.24 -1.26
N GLU A 61 -1.19 9.19 -1.18
CA GLU A 61 -1.53 8.57 0.10
C GLU A 61 -0.73 7.27 0.23
N THR A 62 0.02 7.15 1.32
CA THR A 62 0.94 6.04 1.53
C THR A 62 0.48 5.17 2.70
N LEU A 63 0.79 3.88 2.59
CA LEU A 63 0.68 2.88 3.64
C LEU A 63 2.04 2.22 3.84
N ALA A 64 2.61 2.34 5.03
CA ALA A 64 3.86 1.70 5.41
C ALA A 64 3.62 0.62 6.46
N ILE A 65 4.07 -0.60 6.18
CA ILE A 65 3.97 -1.77 7.07
C ILE A 65 5.38 -2.17 7.48
N LEU A 66 5.59 -2.33 8.79
CA LEU A 66 6.88 -2.66 9.36
C LEU A 66 6.83 -4.04 10.03
N GLU A 67 7.85 -4.87 9.82
CA GLU A 67 7.89 -6.22 10.42
C GLU A 67 8.14 -6.16 11.93
N ASN A 68 8.94 -5.22 12.41
CA ASN A 68 9.42 -5.20 13.79
C ASN A 68 8.26 -5.23 14.80
N GLU A 69 8.34 -6.10 15.80
CA GLU A 69 7.33 -6.26 16.85
C GLU A 69 7.12 -4.99 17.67
N LYS A 70 8.16 -4.14 17.78
CA LYS A 70 8.10 -2.85 18.48
C LYS A 70 7.59 -1.71 17.59
N SER A 71 7.43 -1.94 16.30
CA SER A 71 6.86 -0.98 15.37
C SER A 71 5.33 -0.99 15.41
N PRO A 72 4.68 0.11 15.00
CA PRO A 72 3.23 0.11 14.77
C PRO A 72 2.82 -0.97 13.77
N ASP A 73 1.53 -1.29 13.73
CA ASP A 73 1.00 -2.24 12.75
C ASP A 73 1.13 -1.67 11.32
N TRP A 74 0.78 -0.39 11.16
CA TRP A 74 1.07 0.38 9.97
C TRP A 74 1.12 1.88 10.26
N ILE A 75 1.64 2.63 9.31
CA ILE A 75 1.64 4.09 9.27
C ILE A 75 1.00 4.51 7.95
N THR A 76 0.06 5.45 8.00
CA THR A 76 -0.43 6.14 6.79
C THR A 76 -0.02 7.59 6.81
N SER A 77 0.22 8.17 5.63
CA SER A 77 0.51 9.60 5.51
C SER A 77 0.18 10.14 4.14
N ASN A 78 -0.10 11.44 4.09
CA ASN A 78 -0.20 12.20 2.84
C ASN A 78 1.18 12.74 2.50
N VAL A 79 1.77 12.20 1.44
CA VAL A 79 3.06 12.61 0.92
C VAL A 79 2.85 13.61 -0.21
N ILE A 80 3.44 14.79 -0.10
CA ILE A 80 3.46 15.79 -1.17
C ILE A 80 4.84 15.77 -1.81
N VAL A 81 4.88 15.50 -3.11
CA VAL A 81 6.10 15.47 -3.90
C VAL A 81 6.18 16.69 -4.81
N ASP A 82 7.27 17.44 -4.72
CA ASP A 82 7.60 18.51 -5.64
C ASP A 82 8.60 17.99 -6.67
N CYS A 83 8.14 17.82 -7.91
CA CYS A 83 8.92 17.24 -8.99
C CYS A 83 9.95 18.19 -9.59
N VAL A 84 9.77 19.49 -9.38
CA VAL A 84 10.71 20.53 -9.82
C VAL A 84 11.76 20.75 -8.74
N GLY A 85 11.31 21.03 -7.51
CA GLY A 85 12.17 21.24 -6.34
C GLY A 85 12.86 19.96 -5.83
N LYS A 86 12.41 18.78 -6.28
CA LYS A 86 12.88 17.45 -5.80
C LYS A 86 12.78 17.32 -4.28
N THR A 87 11.66 17.79 -3.73
CA THR A 87 11.39 17.72 -2.29
C THR A 87 10.19 16.85 -1.98
N ILE A 88 10.15 16.37 -0.74
CA ILE A 88 9.06 15.61 -0.16
C ILE A 88 8.61 16.31 1.13
N GLU A 89 7.31 16.40 1.33
CA GLU A 89 6.65 16.88 2.55
C GLU A 89 5.68 15.78 3.00
N GLU A 90 5.58 15.52 4.31
CA GLU A 90 4.63 14.53 4.84
C GLU A 90 3.63 15.21 5.77
N LYS A 91 2.35 14.98 5.52
CA LYS A 91 1.25 15.52 6.33
C LYS A 91 0.31 14.43 6.78
N LEU A 92 -0.46 14.74 7.82
CA LEU A 92 -1.51 13.86 8.34
C LEU A 92 -0.97 12.46 8.66
N ILE A 93 0.23 12.38 9.23
CA ILE A 93 0.88 11.10 9.55
C ILE A 93 0.10 10.42 10.67
N GLN A 94 -0.58 9.32 10.35
CA GLN A 94 -1.32 8.49 11.29
C GLN A 94 -0.53 7.23 11.59
N ILE A 95 -0.39 6.92 12.86
CA ILE A 95 0.30 5.74 13.36
C ILE A 95 -0.78 4.84 13.95
N SER A 96 -0.89 3.61 13.42
CA SER A 96 -1.77 2.57 13.94
C SER A 96 -0.96 1.61 14.81
N PRO A 97 -1.00 1.72 16.15
CA PRO A 97 -0.23 0.83 17.02
C PRO A 97 -0.79 -0.59 16.98
N ARG A 98 0.02 -1.58 17.35
CA ARG A 98 -0.41 -2.97 17.55
C ARG A 98 -1.19 -3.11 18.86
N GLY A 99 -2.40 -2.56 18.86
CA GLY A 99 -3.24 -2.40 20.04
C GLY A 99 -3.16 -0.97 20.61
N GLY A 100 -4.33 -0.39 20.86
CA GLY A 100 -4.48 0.98 21.35
C GLY A 100 -5.06 1.93 20.31
N PRO A 101 -5.30 3.20 20.69
CA PRO A 101 -5.90 4.18 19.79
C PRO A 101 -4.91 4.64 18.72
N LEU A 102 -5.45 5.06 17.57
CA LEU A 102 -4.70 5.75 16.52
C LEU A 102 -3.96 6.97 17.10
N GLN A 103 -2.72 7.13 16.69
CA GLN A 103 -1.87 8.25 17.09
C GLN A 103 -1.56 9.11 15.87
N ARG A 104 -1.23 10.39 16.11
CA ARG A 104 -0.81 11.31 15.06
C ARG A 104 0.59 11.81 15.34
N ALA A 105 1.47 11.70 14.35
CA ALA A 105 2.79 12.31 14.40
C ALA A 105 2.75 13.75 13.86
N PRO A 106 3.72 14.60 14.23
CA PRO A 106 3.88 15.91 13.63
C PRO A 106 4.14 15.82 12.12
N ASP A 107 3.52 16.72 11.36
CA ASP A 107 3.79 16.90 9.93
C ASP A 107 5.29 17.20 9.73
N GLN A 108 5.87 16.67 8.66
CA GLN A 108 7.27 16.87 8.30
C GLN A 108 7.37 17.91 7.18
N PRO A 109 8.13 19.00 7.35
CA PRO A 109 8.21 20.07 6.36
C PRO A 109 8.90 19.59 5.07
N PRO A 110 8.72 20.33 3.95
CA PRO A 110 9.38 20.02 2.69
C PRO A 110 10.91 19.92 2.85
N ARG A 111 11.49 18.81 2.37
CA ARG A 111 12.94 18.55 2.42
C ARG A 111 13.36 17.59 1.30
N ALA A 112 14.66 17.44 1.08
CA ALA A 112 15.16 16.42 0.18
C ALA A 112 14.87 15.00 0.74
N PRO A 113 14.67 13.99 -0.13
CA PRO A 113 14.52 12.59 0.28
C PRO A 113 15.70 12.09 1.13
N LYS A 114 15.42 11.50 2.28
CA LYS A 114 16.46 11.06 3.24
C LYS A 114 16.97 9.65 2.98
N ASP A 115 16.16 8.80 2.35
CA ASP A 115 16.44 7.37 2.16
C ASP A 115 15.89 6.86 0.81
N ALA A 116 16.05 5.55 0.56
CA ALA A 116 15.62 4.92 -0.68
C ALA A 116 14.09 4.94 -0.85
N VAL A 117 13.35 4.82 0.26
CA VAL A 117 11.88 4.86 0.27
C VAL A 117 11.41 6.21 -0.25
N GLU A 118 11.87 7.30 0.34
CA GLU A 118 11.43 8.64 -0.06
C GLU A 118 11.87 9.01 -1.48
N ARG A 119 13.02 8.51 -1.94
CA ARG A 119 13.43 8.67 -3.35
C ARG A 119 12.49 7.94 -4.30
N GLN A 120 12.07 6.74 -3.94
CA GLN A 120 11.12 5.95 -4.70
C GLN A 120 9.73 6.59 -4.71
N LEU A 121 9.26 7.14 -3.58
CA LEU A 121 8.02 7.91 -3.50
C LEU A 121 8.06 9.15 -4.40
N LEU A 122 9.16 9.90 -4.38
CA LEU A 122 9.37 11.05 -5.26
C LEU A 122 9.35 10.64 -6.74
N GLN A 123 10.06 9.57 -7.11
CA GLN A 123 10.10 9.09 -8.49
C GLN A 123 8.72 8.61 -8.96
N PHE A 124 8.07 7.76 -8.18
CA PHE A 124 6.74 7.25 -8.49
C PHE A 124 5.72 8.38 -8.62
N GLY A 125 5.66 9.28 -7.64
CA GLY A 125 4.68 10.38 -7.66
C GLY A 125 4.89 11.34 -8.81
N CYS A 126 6.14 11.62 -9.20
CA CYS A 126 6.41 12.47 -10.35
C CYS A 126 6.08 11.83 -11.70
N GLU A 127 6.18 10.50 -11.81
CA GLU A 127 5.77 9.78 -13.01
C GLU A 127 4.25 9.63 -13.07
N MET A 128 3.63 9.14 -12.00
CA MET A 128 2.21 8.81 -11.95
C MET A 128 1.31 10.03 -11.80
N GLY A 129 1.78 11.11 -11.19
CA GLY A 129 1.04 12.37 -11.07
C GLY A 129 0.86 13.10 -12.40
N LEU A 130 1.79 12.91 -13.35
CA LEU A 130 1.70 13.49 -14.69
C LEU A 130 0.82 12.67 -15.64
N LYS A 131 0.53 11.41 -15.30
CA LYS A 131 -0.31 10.53 -16.11
C LYS A 131 -1.78 10.83 -15.88
N THR A 132 -2.54 10.83 -16.97
CA THR A 132 -4.00 10.75 -16.96
C THR A 132 -4.45 9.39 -16.41
N GLU A 133 -5.72 9.30 -16.00
CA GLU A 133 -6.32 8.03 -15.55
C GLU A 133 -6.14 6.90 -16.58
N ALA A 134 -6.35 7.19 -17.87
CA ALA A 134 -6.15 6.21 -18.95
C ALA A 134 -4.69 5.75 -19.07
N GLU A 135 -3.73 6.68 -18.90
CA GLU A 135 -2.30 6.35 -18.90
C GLU A 135 -1.90 5.54 -17.66
N ARG A 136 -2.50 5.82 -16.49
CA ARG A 136 -2.30 5.00 -15.28
C ARG A 136 -2.89 3.60 -15.46
N ALA A 137 -4.09 3.49 -16.01
CA ALA A 137 -4.71 2.20 -16.34
C ALA A 137 -3.86 1.36 -17.31
N ALA A 138 -3.26 1.99 -18.33
CA ALA A 138 -2.31 1.33 -19.20
C ALA A 138 -1.02 0.93 -18.47
N PHE A 139 -0.52 1.78 -17.56
CA PHE A 139 0.68 1.52 -16.78
C PHE A 139 0.55 0.32 -15.83
N ARG A 140 -0.66 0.07 -15.28
CA ARG A 140 -0.99 -1.13 -14.49
C ARG A 140 -0.77 -2.44 -15.25
N GLN A 141 -0.85 -2.41 -16.58
CA GLN A 141 -0.68 -3.59 -17.44
C GLN A 141 0.79 -3.83 -17.85
N VAL A 142 1.68 -2.90 -17.54
CA VAL A 142 3.11 -3.01 -17.84
C VAL A 142 3.82 -3.71 -16.67
N ASP A 143 4.69 -4.66 -16.99
CA ASP A 143 5.60 -5.24 -16.01
C ASP A 143 6.62 -4.19 -15.56
N ASN A 144 6.48 -3.70 -14.34
CA ASN A 144 7.37 -2.71 -13.73
C ASN A 144 8.17 -3.31 -12.56
N MET A 145 8.25 -4.64 -12.46
CA MET A 145 8.93 -5.31 -11.36
C MET A 145 10.40 -4.91 -11.22
N GLU A 146 11.12 -4.84 -12.34
CA GLU A 146 12.55 -4.47 -12.35
C GLU A 146 12.77 -3.06 -11.78
N ARG A 147 11.70 -2.25 -11.70
CA ARG A 147 11.69 -0.90 -11.14
C ARG A 147 11.22 -0.86 -9.68
N GLY A 148 10.98 -2.02 -9.08
CA GLY A 148 10.46 -2.13 -7.72
C GLY A 148 8.96 -1.81 -7.58
N LEU A 149 8.22 -1.73 -8.70
CA LEU A 149 6.81 -1.35 -8.70
C LEU A 149 5.92 -2.54 -9.03
N LEU A 150 4.90 -2.77 -8.22
CA LEU A 150 3.94 -3.84 -8.42
C LEU A 150 2.52 -3.35 -8.14
N TYR A 151 1.66 -3.45 -9.14
CA TYR A 151 0.24 -3.13 -8.97
C TYR A 151 -0.48 -4.26 -8.23
N LEU A 152 -1.01 -3.95 -7.05
CA LEU A 152 -1.73 -4.88 -6.21
C LEU A 152 -3.20 -4.98 -6.63
N GLY A 153 -3.78 -3.91 -7.19
CA GLY A 153 -5.21 -3.84 -7.44
C GLY A 153 -6.00 -3.42 -6.21
N GLN A 154 -7.29 -3.74 -6.20
CA GLN A 154 -8.22 -3.22 -5.20
C GLN A 154 -8.08 -3.94 -3.86
N PHE A 155 -7.70 -3.19 -2.82
CA PHE A 155 -7.58 -3.69 -1.46
C PHE A 155 -8.03 -2.64 -0.43
N SER A 156 -8.50 -3.12 0.73
CA SER A 156 -8.51 -2.31 1.95
C SER A 156 -7.09 -2.17 2.50
N ILE A 157 -6.86 -1.19 3.38
CA ILE A 157 -5.59 -1.05 4.11
C ILE A 157 -5.23 -2.35 4.84
N GLU A 158 -6.20 -2.97 5.51
CA GLU A 158 -6.02 -4.25 6.20
C GLU A 158 -5.71 -5.38 5.22
N GLY A 159 -6.35 -5.38 4.05
CA GLY A 159 -6.06 -6.34 2.99
C GLY A 159 -4.61 -6.26 2.49
N VAL A 160 -4.05 -5.06 2.34
CA VAL A 160 -2.63 -4.86 2.00
C VAL A 160 -1.71 -5.33 3.13
N ALA A 161 -2.10 -5.09 4.39
CA ALA A 161 -1.36 -5.60 5.56
C ALA A 161 -1.36 -7.13 5.60
N ASP A 162 -2.52 -7.76 5.45
CA ASP A 162 -2.69 -9.21 5.39
C ASP A 162 -1.88 -9.83 4.25
N LEU A 163 -1.94 -9.22 3.07
CA LEU A 163 -1.13 -9.62 1.92
C LEU A 163 0.36 -9.59 2.27
N THR A 164 0.81 -8.52 2.92
CA THR A 164 2.23 -8.36 3.29
C THR A 164 2.67 -9.48 4.23
N TRP A 165 1.92 -9.76 5.29
CA TRP A 165 2.27 -10.81 6.25
C TRP A 165 2.14 -12.23 5.69
N LYS A 166 1.15 -12.50 4.84
CA LYS A 166 0.90 -13.85 4.30
C LYS A 166 1.78 -14.19 3.10
N ALA A 167 2.01 -13.23 2.21
CA ALA A 167 2.65 -13.46 0.90
C ALA A 167 4.08 -12.91 0.82
N ILE A 168 4.31 -11.72 1.37
CA ILE A 168 5.59 -11.01 1.22
C ILE A 168 6.59 -11.48 2.30
N TRP A 169 6.12 -11.65 3.53
CA TRP A 169 6.90 -12.14 4.66
C TRP A 169 6.36 -13.47 5.19
N PRO A 170 6.37 -14.55 4.38
CA PRO A 170 5.82 -15.84 4.80
C PRO A 170 6.60 -16.48 5.96
N ASP A 171 7.81 -16.00 6.24
CA ASP A 171 8.67 -16.37 7.37
C ASP A 171 8.57 -15.37 8.56
N GLY A 172 7.74 -14.34 8.42
CA GLY A 172 7.39 -13.40 9.48
C GLY A 172 6.23 -13.93 10.32
N THR A 173 6.13 -13.48 11.56
CA THR A 173 4.96 -13.73 12.40
C THR A 173 4.31 -12.38 12.68
N ARG A 174 3.09 -12.16 12.17
CA ARG A 174 2.34 -10.95 12.49
C ARG A 174 2.06 -10.95 14.00
N PRO A 175 2.51 -9.93 14.76
CA PRO A 175 2.17 -9.84 16.16
C PRO A 175 0.65 -9.78 16.35
N PRO A 176 0.10 -10.43 17.38
CA PRO A 176 -1.33 -10.45 17.61
C PRO A 176 -1.88 -9.05 17.86
N HIS A 177 -2.96 -8.70 17.17
CA HIS A 177 -3.76 -7.52 17.49
C HIS A 177 -4.72 -7.83 18.64
N ASN A 178 -5.17 -6.79 19.35
CA ASN A 178 -6.47 -6.84 20.02
C ASN A 178 -7.56 -6.76 18.93
N GLU A 179 -7.71 -7.84 18.16
CA GLU A 179 -8.69 -7.96 17.08
C GLU A 179 -10.10 -7.99 17.65
N THR A 180 -10.94 -7.03 17.26
CA THR A 180 -12.40 -7.11 17.43
C THR A 180 -13.10 -7.83 16.27
N ARG A 181 -12.36 -8.17 15.21
CA ARG A 181 -12.87 -8.89 14.02
C ARG A 181 -12.61 -10.39 14.15
N THR A 182 -13.47 -11.19 13.55
CA THR A 182 -13.37 -12.64 13.60
C THR A 182 -12.43 -13.18 12.51
N PRO A 183 -11.72 -14.31 12.74
CA PRO A 183 -10.87 -14.94 11.74
C PRO A 183 -11.57 -15.23 10.39
N GLU A 184 -12.88 -15.49 10.42
CA GLU A 184 -13.69 -15.76 9.23
C GLU A 184 -13.91 -14.52 8.36
N GLU A 185 -13.96 -13.32 8.94
CA GLU A 185 -14.06 -12.05 8.20
C GLU A 185 -12.75 -11.76 7.44
N LEU A 186 -11.60 -11.98 8.10
CA LEU A 186 -10.26 -11.85 7.49
C LEU A 186 -10.03 -12.88 6.38
N GLU A 187 -10.45 -14.13 6.58
CA GLU A 187 -10.38 -15.20 5.59
C GLU A 187 -11.23 -14.86 4.35
N GLN A 188 -12.46 -14.37 4.54
CA GLN A 188 -13.35 -13.99 3.43
C GLN A 188 -12.82 -12.82 2.60
N GLU A 189 -12.22 -11.81 3.25
CA GLU A 189 -11.58 -10.69 2.57
C GLU A 189 -10.33 -11.13 1.80
N THR A 190 -9.49 -11.96 2.44
CA THR A 190 -8.31 -12.57 1.80
C THR A 190 -8.71 -13.42 0.59
N GLN A 191 -9.76 -14.26 0.70
CA GLN A 191 -10.20 -15.16 -0.36
C GLN A 191 -10.72 -14.43 -1.60
N ARG A 192 -11.35 -13.25 -1.45
CA ARG A 192 -11.76 -12.44 -2.60
C ARG A 192 -10.57 -11.97 -3.44
N SER A 193 -9.39 -11.84 -2.83
CA SER A 193 -8.19 -11.31 -3.48
C SER A 193 -7.17 -12.39 -3.92
N LEU A 194 -7.35 -13.65 -3.52
CA LEU A 194 -6.33 -14.71 -3.62
C LEU A 194 -5.87 -15.08 -5.05
N LYS A 195 -6.68 -14.84 -6.08
CA LYS A 195 -6.28 -15.19 -7.46
C LYS A 195 -5.16 -14.29 -8.01
N HIS A 196 -5.19 -12.99 -7.67
CA HIS A 196 -4.17 -12.01 -8.06
C HIS A 196 -2.93 -12.10 -7.16
N ILE A 197 -3.12 -12.49 -5.90
CA ILE A 197 -2.06 -12.68 -4.91
C ILE A 197 -1.11 -13.83 -5.27
N GLN A 198 -1.59 -14.92 -5.90
CA GLN A 198 -0.74 -16.03 -6.32
C GLN A 198 0.25 -15.64 -7.44
N ASP A 199 -0.17 -14.76 -8.34
CA ASP A 199 0.71 -14.19 -9.37
C ASP A 199 1.76 -13.29 -8.72
N ILE A 200 1.38 -12.49 -7.71
CA ILE A 200 2.29 -11.66 -6.90
C ILE A 200 3.28 -12.50 -6.07
N ILE A 201 2.87 -13.59 -5.44
CA ILE A 201 3.73 -14.44 -4.58
C ILE A 201 4.94 -15.01 -5.36
N THR A 202 4.71 -15.43 -6.61
CA THR A 202 5.78 -15.96 -7.48
C THR A 202 6.81 -14.89 -7.83
N LEU A 203 6.37 -13.64 -7.82
CA LEU A 203 7.02 -12.45 -8.36
C LEU A 203 7.85 -11.73 -7.27
N THR A 204 7.30 -11.63 -6.06
CA THR A 204 7.94 -11.05 -4.87
C THR A 204 9.22 -11.76 -4.44
N ARG A 205 9.30 -13.09 -4.65
CA ARG A 205 10.50 -13.88 -4.32
C ARG A 205 11.71 -13.50 -5.20
N ALA A 206 11.49 -12.94 -6.39
CA ALA A 206 12.54 -12.41 -7.25
C ALA A 206 12.97 -10.99 -6.86
N MET A 207 12.04 -10.13 -6.43
CA MET A 207 12.29 -8.72 -6.09
C MET A 207 13.02 -8.54 -4.75
N ALA A 208 12.68 -9.34 -3.73
CA ALA A 208 13.30 -9.25 -2.41
C ALA A 208 14.82 -9.48 -2.45
N GLY A 209 15.32 -10.26 -3.41
CA GLY A 209 16.76 -10.47 -3.59
C GLY A 209 17.50 -9.28 -4.20
N GLN A 210 16.85 -8.47 -5.05
CA GLN A 210 17.49 -7.37 -5.78
C GLN A 210 17.59 -6.08 -4.96
N VAL A 211 16.56 -5.74 -4.18
CA VAL A 211 16.56 -4.51 -3.36
C VAL A 211 17.54 -4.60 -2.19
N ILE A 212 17.76 -5.79 -1.63
CA ILE A 212 18.75 -6.03 -0.56
C ILE A 212 20.17 -5.71 -1.04
N GLU A 213 20.51 -6.05 -2.29
CA GLU A 213 21.85 -5.78 -2.85
C GLU A 213 22.06 -4.29 -3.15
N GLU A 214 21.02 -3.59 -3.61
CA GLU A 214 21.10 -2.15 -3.87
C GLU A 214 21.26 -1.33 -2.58
N ASP A 215 20.52 -1.66 -1.52
CA ASP A 215 20.65 -0.98 -0.21
C ASP A 215 22.01 -1.22 0.45
N LYS A 216 22.56 -2.44 0.31
CA LYS A 216 23.94 -2.75 0.72
C LYS A 216 24.96 -1.90 -0.04
N ALA A 217 24.81 -1.75 -1.36
CA ALA A 217 25.71 -0.96 -2.19
C ALA A 217 25.67 0.54 -1.82
N VAL A 218 24.49 1.10 -1.60
CA VAL A 218 24.31 2.50 -1.19
C VAL A 218 24.88 2.75 0.22
N THR A 219 24.60 1.86 1.16
CA THR A 219 25.14 1.94 2.53
C THR A 219 26.67 1.87 2.54
N GLN A 220 27.27 0.99 1.75
CA GLN A 220 28.73 0.89 1.61
C GLN A 220 29.36 2.14 0.97
N GLN A 221 28.70 2.76 -0.02
CA GLN A 221 29.17 4.01 -0.61
C GLN A 221 29.10 5.18 0.38
N LEU A 222 28.04 5.25 1.20
CA LEU A 222 27.89 6.26 2.25
C LEU A 222 28.94 6.11 3.36
N ILE A 223 29.27 4.87 3.74
CA ILE A 223 30.34 4.58 4.71
C ILE A 223 31.72 4.98 4.15
N ARG A 224 32.02 4.64 2.88
CA ARG A 224 33.29 5.03 2.25
C ARG A 224 33.48 6.55 2.15
N LYS A 225 32.42 7.30 1.85
CA LYS A 225 32.48 8.77 1.76
C LYS A 225 32.64 9.48 3.11
N ARG A 226 32.35 8.82 4.24
CA ARG A 226 32.56 9.36 5.60
C ARG A 226 33.93 9.00 6.21
N GLY A 227 34.67 8.09 5.59
CA GLY A 227 36.01 7.68 6.02
C GLY A 227 37.17 8.34 5.27
N GLN A 228 36.88 9.32 4.41
CA GLN A 228 37.84 10.23 3.76
C GLN A 228 37.65 11.64 4.30
#